data_AF-A0A2V6CGU1-F1
#
_entry.id   AF-A0A2V6CGU1-F1
#
_cell.length_a   1.000
_cell.length_b   1.000
_cell.length_c   1.000
_cell.angle_alpha   90.00
_cell.angle_beta   90.00
_cell.angle_gamma   90.00
#
_symmetry.space_group_name_H-M   'P 1'
#
loop_
_entity.id
_entity.type
_entity.pdbx_description
1 polymer ?
#
loop_
_entity_poly.entity_id
_entity_poly.type
_entity_poly.pdbx_seq_one_letter_code
_entity_poly.pdbx_strand_id
1 'polypeptide(L)'
;MEILNGVEQILLIVMLVVLFGANRIPPFARGLGQGIKGFRWASREAGREVGESLGAGLGKPVADALTHSNQSWEFQDPPALRLRQIKKQMKNQFILWIAQGFGAGRIPFAPGTFGSFVGLLWFVVLLLPGNFWVYLGGMVTGMFLSVRLCGAAEKILNQPDPGCVVLDEIIAVPICFGAWVGAFLFKNGAMPPPEYFFSRDTWLLTLVVCAAFRLFDITKPWPVRQSQKLPGGWGVTLDDVLAALYVNAVVALALLVSAGR
;
A
#
# COMPACT_ATOMS: atom_id res chain seq x y z
N MET A 1 -0.18 28.26 25.54
CA MET A 1 -1.56 28.23 25.02
C MET A 1 -1.67 29.36 24.01
N GLU A 2 -1.17 29.15 22.80
CA GLU A 2 -1.57 29.96 21.65
C GLU A 2 -2.67 29.16 20.96
N ILE A 3 -3.86 29.76 20.92
CA ILE A 3 -5.04 29.21 20.27
C ILE A 3 -4.71 29.20 18.78
N LEU A 4 -4.71 28.02 18.16
CA LEU A 4 -4.59 27.81 16.72
C LEU A 4 -5.36 28.92 15.97
N ASN A 5 -4.68 29.61 15.05
CA ASN A 5 -5.23 30.77 14.35
C ASN A 5 -6.56 30.39 13.70
N GLY A 6 -7.52 31.31 13.59
CA GLY A 6 -8.86 31.03 13.02
C GLY A 6 -8.82 30.40 11.62
N VAL A 7 -7.75 30.61 10.87
CA VAL A 7 -7.48 29.96 9.58
C VAL A 7 -7.18 28.47 9.72
N GLU A 8 -6.44 28.05 10.76
CA GLU A 8 -6.13 26.65 11.05
C GLU A 8 -7.38 25.88 11.48
N GLN A 9 -8.29 26.52 12.22
CA GLN A 9 -9.59 25.94 12.58
C GLN A 9 -10.50 25.76 11.37
N ILE A 10 -10.52 26.71 10.44
CA ILE A 10 -11.28 26.60 9.20
C ILE A 10 -10.70 25.50 8.30
N LEU A 11 -9.38 25.41 8.19
CA LEU A 11 -8.71 24.33 7.47
C LEU A 11 -8.97 22.96 8.12
N LEU A 12 -9.03 22.89 9.46
CA LEU A 12 -9.39 21.68 10.21
C LEU A 12 -10.83 21.23 9.95
N ILE A 13 -11.79 22.16 9.87
CA ILE A 13 -13.20 21.84 9.57
C ILE A 13 -13.35 21.39 8.12
N VAL A 14 -12.70 22.07 7.17
CA VAL A 14 -12.67 21.67 5.76
C VAL A 14 -12.00 20.30 5.61
N MET A 15 -10.92 20.04 6.35
CA MET A 15 -10.20 18.76 6.38
C MET A 15 -11.05 17.63 6.99
N LEU A 16 -11.83 17.89 8.07
CA LEU A 16 -12.76 16.92 8.64
C LEU A 16 -13.87 16.53 7.66
N VAL A 17 -14.41 17.50 6.92
CA VAL A 17 -15.44 17.28 5.90
C VAL A 17 -14.88 16.50 4.69
N VAL A 18 -13.60 16.71 4.34
CA VAL A 18 -12.90 15.98 3.28
C VAL A 18 -12.51 14.56 3.73
N LEU A 19 -12.03 14.37 4.96
CA LEU A 19 -11.63 13.07 5.50
C LEU A 19 -12.81 12.12 5.70
N PHE A 20 -13.97 12.64 6.13
CA PHE A 20 -15.17 11.82 6.33
C PHE A 20 -16.05 11.73 5.09
N GLY A 21 -15.90 12.65 4.12
CA GLY A 21 -16.65 12.67 2.88
C GLY A 21 -18.15 12.87 3.10
N ALA A 22 -18.72 13.94 2.54
CA ALA A 22 -20.15 14.28 2.69
C ALA A 22 -21.16 13.23 2.16
N ASN A 23 -20.73 12.03 1.70
CA ASN A 23 -21.62 11.06 1.04
C ASN A 23 -21.34 9.57 1.29
N ARG A 24 -20.69 9.15 2.38
CA ARG A 24 -20.64 7.71 2.71
C ARG A 24 -20.70 7.45 4.23
N ILE A 25 -21.91 7.52 4.79
CA ILE A 25 -22.25 6.72 5.97
C ILE A 25 -23.18 5.57 5.50
N PRO A 26 -22.69 4.34 5.27
CA PRO A 26 -23.53 3.15 5.19
C PRO A 26 -23.61 2.43 6.55
N PRO A 27 -24.71 1.71 6.83
CA PRO A 27 -25.06 1.23 8.17
C PRO A 27 -24.12 0.12 8.66
N PHE A 28 -23.32 0.46 9.67
CA PHE A 28 -22.26 -0.35 10.29
C PHE A 28 -22.71 -1.65 11.00
N ALA A 29 -23.98 -2.07 10.99
CA ALA A 29 -24.46 -3.08 11.96
C ALA A 29 -25.04 -4.40 11.41
N ARG A 30 -24.87 -4.80 10.14
CA ARG A 30 -25.43 -6.09 9.66
C ARG A 30 -24.53 -7.01 8.84
N GLY A 31 -23.41 -6.52 8.29
CA GLY A 31 -22.57 -7.30 7.37
C GLY A 31 -21.42 -8.10 8.00
N LEU A 32 -20.99 -7.73 9.21
CA LEU A 32 -19.77 -8.28 9.83
C LEU A 32 -19.87 -9.79 10.14
N GLY A 33 -21.08 -10.27 10.48
CA GLY A 33 -21.35 -11.67 10.77
C GLY A 33 -21.42 -12.57 9.53
N GLN A 34 -21.67 -12.01 8.35
CA GLN A 34 -21.77 -12.77 7.10
C GLN A 34 -20.40 -12.93 6.42
N GLY A 35 -19.52 -11.92 6.49
CA GLY A 35 -18.18 -11.99 5.92
C GLY A 35 -17.27 -13.03 6.59
N ILE A 36 -17.35 -13.16 7.92
CA ILE A 36 -16.53 -14.13 8.69
C ILE A 36 -17.02 -15.57 8.48
N LYS A 37 -18.35 -15.77 8.34
CA LYS A 37 -18.93 -17.07 7.94
C LYS A 37 -18.62 -17.39 6.47
N GLY A 38 -18.65 -16.36 5.61
CA GLY A 38 -18.16 -16.32 4.23
C GLY A 38 -16.75 -16.90 4.07
N PHE A 39 -15.84 -16.39 4.88
CA PHE A 39 -14.43 -16.82 4.86
C PHE A 39 -14.23 -18.25 5.38
N ARG A 40 -14.91 -18.62 6.49
CA ARG A 40 -14.81 -19.98 7.05
C ARG A 40 -15.40 -21.04 6.14
N TRP A 41 -16.49 -20.76 5.43
CA TRP A 41 -17.05 -21.72 4.44
C TRP A 41 -16.13 -21.82 3.23
N ALA A 42 -15.66 -20.69 2.66
CA ALA A 42 -14.76 -20.70 1.51
C ALA A 42 -13.43 -21.40 1.81
N SER A 43 -12.87 -21.23 3.01
CA SER A 43 -11.64 -21.90 3.41
C SER A 43 -11.85 -23.39 3.74
N ARG A 44 -13.04 -23.81 4.18
CA ARG A 44 -13.41 -25.23 4.36
C ARG A 44 -13.69 -25.92 3.03
N GLU A 45 -14.36 -25.24 2.11
CA GLU A 45 -14.66 -25.75 0.76
C GLU A 45 -13.38 -25.92 -0.05
N ALA A 46 -12.48 -24.93 -0.03
CA ALA A 46 -11.15 -25.04 -0.64
C ALA A 46 -10.32 -26.19 -0.02
N GLY A 47 -10.45 -26.43 1.29
CA GLY A 47 -9.82 -27.58 1.95
C GLY A 47 -10.45 -28.93 1.55
N ARG A 48 -11.75 -28.94 1.24
CA ARG A 48 -12.50 -30.12 0.80
C ARG A 48 -12.22 -30.46 -0.66
N GLU A 49 -12.16 -29.47 -1.55
CA GLU A 49 -11.76 -29.65 -2.95
C GLU A 49 -10.29 -30.09 -3.06
N VAL A 50 -9.42 -29.61 -2.19
CA VAL A 50 -8.02 -30.10 -2.08
C VAL A 50 -7.99 -31.54 -1.54
N GLY A 51 -8.85 -31.89 -0.59
CA GLY A 51 -8.98 -33.26 -0.08
C GLY A 51 -9.59 -34.25 -1.08
N GLU A 52 -10.60 -33.83 -1.85
CA GLU A 52 -11.25 -34.62 -2.89
C GLU A 52 -10.39 -34.75 -4.14
N SER A 53 -9.61 -33.73 -4.51
CA SER A 53 -8.61 -33.85 -5.59
C SER A 53 -7.40 -34.73 -5.19
N LEU A 54 -7.08 -34.82 -3.89
CA LEU A 54 -6.11 -35.77 -3.36
C LEU A 54 -6.68 -37.20 -3.22
N GLY A 55 -7.97 -37.34 -2.88
CA GLY A 55 -8.67 -38.63 -2.76
C GLY A 55 -9.09 -39.25 -4.09
N ALA A 56 -9.49 -38.43 -5.08
CA ALA A 56 -9.81 -38.87 -6.45
C ALA A 56 -8.57 -39.37 -7.22
N GLY A 57 -7.36 -39.00 -6.75
CA GLY A 57 -6.10 -39.58 -7.21
C GLY A 57 -5.86 -41.04 -6.77
N LEU A 58 -6.72 -41.59 -5.91
CA LEU A 58 -6.60 -42.95 -5.35
C LEU A 58 -7.78 -43.88 -5.71
N GLY A 59 -8.61 -43.55 -6.70
CA GLY A 59 -9.85 -44.28 -6.95
C GLY A 59 -10.29 -44.37 -8.42
N LYS A 60 -9.58 -45.16 -9.22
CA LYS A 60 -10.23 -45.99 -10.27
C LYS A 60 -9.99 -47.46 -9.95
N PRO A 61 -10.93 -48.38 -10.27
CA PRO A 61 -10.75 -49.80 -10.01
C PRO A 61 -9.46 -50.29 -10.66
N VAL A 62 -8.62 -50.97 -9.89
CA VAL A 62 -7.29 -51.49 -10.26
C VAL A 62 -7.32 -52.37 -11.54
N ALA A 63 -8.51 -52.82 -11.97
CA ALA A 63 -8.71 -53.65 -13.15
C ALA A 63 -8.58 -52.90 -14.49
N ASP A 64 -8.93 -51.60 -14.58
CA ASP A 64 -8.97 -50.89 -15.87
C ASP A 64 -7.68 -50.13 -16.22
N ALA A 65 -6.78 -49.95 -15.24
CA ALA A 65 -5.49 -49.26 -15.43
C ALA A 65 -4.38 -50.18 -15.99
N LEU A 66 -4.66 -51.47 -16.20
CA LEU A 66 -3.70 -52.49 -16.63
C LEU A 66 -3.84 -52.89 -18.12
N THR A 67 -4.40 -52.03 -18.97
CA THR A 67 -4.31 -52.24 -20.42
C THR A 67 -3.04 -51.60 -20.98
N HIS A 68 -2.22 -52.41 -21.63
CA HIS A 68 -0.89 -52.10 -22.15
C HIS A 68 -0.84 -50.94 -23.18
N SER A 69 -1.99 -50.39 -23.60
CA SER A 69 -2.09 -49.36 -24.64
C SER A 69 -2.22 -47.92 -24.13
N ASN A 70 -2.41 -47.69 -22.83
CA ASN A 70 -2.59 -46.34 -22.26
C ASN A 70 -1.39 -45.82 -21.45
N GLN A 71 -0.27 -46.55 -21.42
CA GLN A 71 0.87 -46.23 -20.56
C GLN A 71 1.95 -45.34 -21.19
N SER A 72 1.80 -44.79 -22.39
CA SER A 72 2.95 -44.21 -23.10
C SER A 72 3.05 -42.69 -23.18
N TRP A 73 2.10 -41.88 -22.69
CA TRP A 73 2.21 -40.41 -22.89
C TRP A 73 1.85 -39.49 -21.71
N GLU A 74 1.19 -39.96 -20.64
CA GLU A 74 0.70 -39.05 -19.58
C GLU A 74 1.54 -39.01 -18.29
N PHE A 75 2.70 -39.69 -18.28
CA PHE A 75 3.53 -39.84 -17.07
C PHE A 75 5.00 -39.46 -17.26
N GLN A 76 5.28 -38.42 -18.04
CA GLN A 76 6.60 -37.77 -18.06
C GLN A 76 6.53 -36.45 -17.27
N ASP A 77 6.95 -36.52 -15.99
CA ASP A 77 7.16 -35.43 -15.01
C ASP A 77 5.99 -34.76 -14.22
N PRO A 78 5.04 -35.52 -13.62
CA PRO A 78 4.04 -34.95 -12.72
C PRO A 78 4.59 -34.22 -11.46
N PRO A 79 5.66 -34.67 -10.75
CA PRO A 79 6.13 -33.98 -9.56
C PRO A 79 6.89 -32.69 -9.89
N ALA A 80 7.70 -32.67 -10.95
CA ALA A 80 8.53 -31.51 -11.28
C ALA A 80 7.70 -30.31 -11.76
N LEU A 81 6.67 -30.56 -12.58
CA LEU A 81 5.71 -29.55 -13.01
C LEU A 81 4.86 -29.02 -11.85
N ARG A 82 4.39 -29.91 -10.97
CA ARG A 82 3.66 -29.53 -9.75
C ARG A 82 4.53 -28.65 -8.83
N LEU A 83 5.80 -28.99 -8.63
CA LEU A 83 6.74 -28.19 -7.84
C LEU A 83 6.99 -26.81 -8.48
N ARG A 84 7.13 -26.74 -9.80
CA ARG A 84 7.27 -25.46 -10.53
C ARG A 84 6.03 -24.57 -10.35
N GLN A 85 4.83 -25.15 -10.43
CA GLN A 85 3.58 -24.44 -10.21
C GLN A 85 3.45 -23.93 -8.77
N ILE A 86 3.73 -24.77 -7.77
CA ILE A 86 3.72 -24.38 -6.36
C ILE A 86 4.71 -23.23 -6.09
N LYS A 87 5.95 -23.35 -6.59
CA LYS A 87 6.96 -22.28 -6.45
C LYS A 87 6.51 -20.98 -7.10
N LYS A 88 5.89 -21.04 -8.29
CA LYS A 88 5.33 -19.88 -8.98
C LYS A 88 4.18 -19.25 -8.17
N GLN A 89 3.27 -20.06 -7.65
CA GLN A 89 2.15 -19.61 -6.83
C GLN A 89 2.64 -18.95 -5.54
N MET A 90 3.56 -19.59 -4.81
CA MET A 90 4.16 -19.02 -3.60
C MET A 90 4.85 -17.67 -3.88
N LYS A 91 5.61 -17.59 -4.98
CA LYS A 91 6.23 -16.34 -5.41
C LYS A 91 5.20 -15.24 -5.69
N ASN A 92 4.13 -15.57 -6.40
CA ASN A 92 3.06 -14.61 -6.69
C ASN A 92 2.36 -14.15 -5.41
N GLN A 93 2.05 -15.07 -4.50
CA GLN A 93 1.44 -14.73 -3.20
C GLN A 93 2.35 -13.83 -2.36
N PHE A 94 3.66 -14.08 -2.39
CA PHE A 94 4.63 -13.24 -1.69
C PHE A 94 4.72 -11.83 -2.28
N ILE A 95 4.76 -11.70 -3.61
CA ILE A 95 4.73 -10.41 -4.31
C ILE A 95 3.46 -9.64 -3.93
N LEU A 96 2.30 -10.28 -4.00
CA LEU A 96 1.03 -9.66 -3.62
C LEU A 96 1.00 -9.25 -2.15
N TRP A 97 1.53 -10.08 -1.25
CA TRP A 97 1.56 -9.75 0.16
C TRP A 97 2.37 -8.48 0.46
N ILE A 98 3.51 -8.28 -0.21
CA ILE A 98 4.30 -7.04 -0.09
C ILE A 98 3.59 -5.87 -0.78
N ALA A 99 3.12 -6.05 -2.02
CA ALA A 99 2.45 -5.01 -2.79
C ALA A 99 1.17 -4.50 -2.11
N GLN A 100 0.48 -5.37 -1.35
CA GLN A 100 -0.70 -5.02 -0.56
C GLN A 100 -0.34 -4.50 0.85
N GLY A 101 0.90 -4.08 1.09
CA GLY A 101 1.32 -3.47 2.35
C GLY A 101 1.20 -4.43 3.54
N PHE A 102 1.66 -5.67 3.39
CA PHE A 102 1.62 -6.71 4.43
C PHE A 102 0.20 -7.06 4.91
N GLY A 103 -0.82 -6.80 4.08
CA GLY A 103 -2.22 -7.05 4.37
C GLY A 103 -3.05 -5.80 4.62
N ALA A 104 -2.45 -4.62 4.75
CA ALA A 104 -3.16 -3.35 4.89
C ALA A 104 -4.13 -3.09 3.73
N GLY A 105 -3.70 -3.35 2.50
CA GLY A 105 -4.52 -3.19 1.30
C GLY A 105 -5.65 -4.20 1.15
N ARG A 106 -5.73 -5.23 2.01
CA ARG A 106 -6.86 -6.18 2.06
C ARG A 106 -8.02 -5.69 2.94
N ILE A 107 -7.85 -4.56 3.62
CA ILE A 107 -8.89 -4.00 4.48
C ILE A 107 -9.98 -3.36 3.61
N PRO A 108 -11.25 -3.81 3.68
CA PRO A 108 -12.26 -3.50 2.68
C PRO A 108 -12.81 -2.07 2.73
N PHE A 109 -12.60 -1.33 3.81
CA PHE A 109 -13.23 -0.02 4.00
C PHE A 109 -12.39 1.13 3.45
N ALA A 110 -11.08 1.10 3.63
CA ALA A 110 -10.17 2.19 3.28
C ALA A 110 -8.73 1.69 3.14
N PRO A 111 -8.46 0.80 2.15
CA PRO A 111 -7.15 0.16 2.02
C PRO A 111 -6.01 1.17 2.01
N GLY A 112 -6.18 2.31 1.32
CA GLY A 112 -5.14 3.33 1.26
C GLY A 112 -4.95 4.19 2.51
N THR A 113 -5.94 4.28 3.39
CA THR A 113 -5.74 4.86 4.73
C THR A 113 -4.84 3.97 5.57
N PHE A 114 -5.07 2.65 5.53
CA PHE A 114 -4.19 1.69 6.21
C PHE A 114 -2.81 1.60 5.54
N GLY A 115 -2.74 1.72 4.22
CA GLY A 115 -1.49 1.90 3.47
C GLY A 115 -0.71 3.11 4.00
N SER A 116 -1.36 4.27 4.14
CA SER A 116 -0.74 5.48 4.67
C SER A 116 -0.24 5.32 6.11
N PHE A 117 -0.95 4.58 6.96
CA PHE A 117 -0.46 4.24 8.31
C PHE A 117 0.81 3.38 8.27
N VAL A 118 0.86 2.37 7.39
CA VAL A 118 2.09 1.58 7.18
C VAL A 118 3.19 2.47 6.60
N GLY A 119 2.85 3.44 5.75
CA GLY A 119 3.75 4.47 5.25
C GLY A 119 4.35 5.35 6.37
N LEU A 120 3.57 5.70 7.39
CA LEU A 120 4.07 6.40 8.57
C LEU A 120 5.04 5.55 9.39
N LEU A 121 4.77 4.25 9.53
CA LEU A 121 5.72 3.31 10.16
C LEU A 121 7.02 3.24 9.35
N TRP A 122 6.91 3.17 8.02
CA TRP A 122 8.07 3.19 7.13
C TRP A 122 8.86 4.49 7.23
N PHE A 123 8.17 5.63 7.32
CA PHE A 123 8.78 6.94 7.56
C PHE A 123 9.59 6.95 8.87
N VAL A 124 9.00 6.47 9.97
CA VAL A 124 9.71 6.35 11.26
C VAL A 124 10.97 5.49 11.11
N VAL A 125 10.88 4.32 10.46
CA VAL A 125 12.02 3.43 10.23
C VAL A 125 13.16 4.13 9.49
N LEU A 126 12.84 4.96 8.49
CA LEU A 126 13.86 5.73 7.75
C LEU A 126 14.50 6.86 8.58
N LEU A 127 13.84 7.34 9.62
CA LEU A 127 14.38 8.35 10.54
C LEU A 127 15.28 7.77 11.64
N LEU A 128 15.03 6.52 12.08
CA LEU A 128 15.76 5.90 13.20
C LEU A 128 17.30 5.94 13.08
N PRO A 129 17.92 5.77 11.89
CA PRO A 129 19.37 5.86 11.77
C PRO A 129 19.94 7.27 11.98
N GLY A 130 19.10 8.32 12.00
CA GLY A 130 19.53 9.71 12.16
C GLY A 130 20.40 10.22 11.01
N ASN A 131 20.38 9.56 9.84
CA ASN A 131 21.26 9.86 8.71
C ASN A 131 20.44 10.23 7.46
N PHE A 132 20.66 11.45 6.97
CA PHE A 132 19.98 11.98 5.78
C PHE A 132 20.15 11.11 4.54
N TRP A 133 21.34 10.55 4.30
CA TRP A 133 21.60 9.70 3.13
C TRP A 133 20.88 8.36 3.21
N VAL A 134 20.68 7.83 4.41
CA VAL A 134 19.89 6.61 4.61
C VAL A 134 18.41 6.90 4.35
N TYR A 135 17.90 8.03 4.84
CA TYR A 135 16.54 8.48 4.57
C TYR A 135 16.30 8.67 3.06
N LEU A 136 17.19 9.42 2.37
CA LEU A 136 17.10 9.65 0.93
C LEU A 136 17.25 8.36 0.12
N GLY A 137 18.25 7.54 0.46
CA GLY A 137 18.48 6.25 -0.18
C GLY A 137 17.30 5.30 0.00
N GLY A 138 16.66 5.31 1.17
CA GLY A 138 15.45 4.53 1.46
C GLY A 138 14.25 4.97 0.63
N MET A 139 14.03 6.28 0.45
CA MET A 139 12.96 6.79 -0.43
C MET A 139 13.18 6.39 -1.88
N VAL A 140 14.39 6.61 -2.41
CA VAL A 140 14.73 6.27 -3.80
C VAL A 140 14.62 4.77 -4.04
N THR A 141 15.19 3.95 -3.14
CA THR A 141 15.11 2.48 -3.25
C THR A 141 13.67 2.00 -3.12
N GLY A 142 12.90 2.55 -2.19
CA GLY A 142 11.47 2.26 -2.00
C GLY A 142 10.66 2.55 -3.26
N MET A 143 10.89 3.69 -3.91
CA MET A 143 10.24 4.05 -5.17
C MET A 143 10.51 3.00 -6.27
N PHE A 144 11.77 2.63 -6.51
CA PHE A 144 12.10 1.61 -7.51
C PHE A 144 11.54 0.23 -7.17
N LEU A 145 11.51 -0.13 -5.88
CA LEU A 145 10.93 -1.38 -5.42
C LEU A 145 9.41 -1.38 -5.64
N SER A 146 8.73 -0.27 -5.36
CA SER A 146 7.30 -0.09 -5.59
C SER A 146 6.97 -0.23 -7.07
N VAL A 147 7.68 0.46 -7.97
CA VAL A 147 7.49 0.32 -9.43
C VAL A 147 7.55 -1.15 -9.87
N ARG A 148 8.52 -1.91 -9.34
CA ARG A 148 8.67 -3.33 -9.69
C ARG A 148 7.59 -4.22 -9.11
N LEU A 149 7.22 -4.03 -7.84
CA LEU A 149 6.27 -4.87 -7.15
C LEU A 149 4.82 -4.54 -7.52
N CYS A 150 4.46 -3.26 -7.65
CA CYS A 150 3.14 -2.84 -8.14
C CYS A 150 2.94 -3.32 -9.58
N GLY A 151 3.92 -3.12 -10.48
CA GLY A 151 3.82 -3.62 -11.85
C GLY A 151 3.79 -5.15 -11.96
N ALA A 152 4.36 -5.87 -11.00
CA ALA A 152 4.20 -7.32 -10.90
C ALA A 152 2.82 -7.71 -10.36
N ALA A 153 2.31 -6.98 -9.38
CA ALA A 153 0.98 -7.19 -8.79
C ALA A 153 -0.14 -6.97 -9.83
N GLU A 154 -0.05 -5.92 -10.65
CA GLU A 154 -0.98 -5.68 -11.77
C GLU A 154 -1.07 -6.89 -12.71
N LYS A 155 0.07 -7.48 -13.06
CA LYS A 155 0.15 -8.66 -13.92
C LYS A 155 -0.39 -9.93 -13.25
N ILE A 156 -0.18 -10.07 -11.95
CA ILE A 156 -0.66 -11.22 -11.17
C ILE A 156 -2.18 -11.14 -10.98
N LEU A 157 -2.71 -9.94 -10.71
CA LEU A 157 -4.15 -9.69 -10.50
C LEU A 157 -4.91 -9.49 -11.81
N ASN A 158 -4.20 -9.34 -12.93
CA ASN A 158 -4.77 -9.05 -14.25
C ASN A 158 -5.70 -7.83 -14.24
N GLN A 159 -5.31 -6.81 -13.49
CA GLN A 159 -6.06 -5.58 -13.31
C GLN A 159 -5.06 -4.41 -13.25
N PRO A 160 -5.24 -3.35 -14.07
CA PRO A 160 -4.44 -2.13 -13.92
C PRO A 160 -4.84 -1.41 -12.64
N ASP A 161 -3.86 -0.88 -11.91
CA ASP A 161 -4.05 -0.11 -10.67
C ASP A 161 -5.10 -0.72 -9.69
N PRO A 162 -4.89 -1.95 -9.17
CA PRO A 162 -5.83 -2.57 -8.24
C PRO A 162 -5.80 -1.84 -6.90
N GLY A 163 -6.92 -1.29 -6.44
CA GLY A 163 -6.98 -0.53 -5.18
C GLY A 163 -6.68 -1.31 -3.89
N CYS A 164 -6.29 -2.59 -3.96
CA CYS A 164 -5.72 -3.33 -2.84
C CYS A 164 -4.18 -3.30 -2.81
N VAL A 165 -3.53 -2.88 -3.89
CA VAL A 165 -2.10 -2.58 -3.95
C VAL A 165 -1.93 -1.18 -3.36
N VAL A 166 -1.10 -1.07 -2.34
CA VAL A 166 -0.93 0.16 -1.51
C VAL A 166 0.53 0.47 -1.23
N LEU A 167 1.45 -0.20 -1.94
CA LEU A 167 2.89 -0.07 -1.72
C LEU A 167 3.45 1.24 -2.27
N ASP A 168 2.95 1.70 -3.41
CA ASP A 168 3.02 3.08 -3.91
C ASP A 168 2.69 4.11 -2.84
N GLU A 169 1.55 3.97 -2.15
CA GLU A 169 1.13 4.91 -1.11
C GLU A 169 2.09 4.86 0.09
N ILE A 170 2.47 3.65 0.51
CA ILE A 170 3.43 3.42 1.62
C ILE A 170 4.77 4.12 1.35
N ILE A 171 5.30 4.01 0.11
CA ILE A 171 6.59 4.62 -0.23
C ILE A 171 6.51 6.13 -0.42
N ALA A 172 5.32 6.65 -0.73
CA ALA A 172 5.10 8.08 -0.97
C ALA A 172 4.94 8.87 0.33
N VAL A 173 4.45 8.24 1.41
CA VAL A 173 4.28 8.90 2.71
C VAL A 173 5.59 9.53 3.22
N PRO A 174 6.75 8.84 3.32
CA PRO A 174 7.99 9.49 3.73
C PRO A 174 8.36 10.68 2.86
N ILE A 175 8.09 10.62 1.54
CA ILE A 175 8.37 11.71 0.60
C ILE A 175 7.58 12.95 1.00
N CYS A 176 6.32 12.83 1.42
CA CYS A 176 5.47 13.95 1.85
C CYS A 176 6.09 14.80 2.97
N PHE A 177 6.94 14.20 3.81
CA PHE A 177 7.62 14.88 4.92
C PHE A 177 8.97 15.48 4.52
N GLY A 178 9.44 15.28 3.29
CA GLY A 178 10.79 15.64 2.84
C GLY A 178 11.15 17.11 3.04
N ALA A 179 10.23 18.04 2.72
CA ALA A 179 10.42 19.47 2.91
C ALA A 179 10.54 19.84 4.40
N TRP A 180 9.74 19.20 5.26
CA TRP A 180 9.78 19.43 6.70
C TRP A 180 11.08 18.86 7.31
N VAL A 181 11.45 17.64 6.94
CA VAL A 181 12.72 17.00 7.32
C VAL A 181 13.90 17.86 6.87
N GLY A 182 13.90 18.32 5.61
CA GLY A 182 14.94 19.15 5.04
C GLY A 182 15.07 20.50 5.74
N ALA A 183 13.95 21.16 6.04
CA ALA A 183 13.94 22.42 6.78
C ALA A 183 14.50 22.25 8.20
N PHE A 184 14.11 21.17 8.89
CA PHE A 184 14.66 20.86 10.21
C PHE A 184 16.17 20.61 10.15
N LEU A 185 16.63 19.80 9.19
CA LEU A 185 18.04 19.50 8.99
C LEU A 185 18.84 20.77 8.68
N PHE A 186 18.34 21.64 7.82
CA PHE A 186 18.98 22.91 7.48
C PHE A 186 19.12 23.83 8.70
N LYS A 187 18.07 23.93 9.53
CA LYS A 187 18.05 24.81 10.70
C LYS A 187 18.89 24.29 11.87
N ASN A 188 18.84 22.98 12.13
CA ASN A 188 19.44 22.38 13.32
C ASN A 188 20.78 21.66 13.05
N GLY A 189 21.13 21.43 11.78
CA GLY A 189 22.34 20.70 11.38
C GLY A 189 22.29 19.20 11.65
N ALA A 190 21.15 18.66 12.10
CA ALA A 190 20.97 17.26 12.45
C ALA A 190 19.61 16.73 11.95
N MET A 191 19.53 15.42 11.76
CA MET A 191 18.28 14.75 11.36
C MET A 191 17.23 14.90 12.47
N PRO A 192 15.96 15.23 12.15
CA PRO A 192 14.91 15.23 13.15
C PRO A 192 14.70 13.81 13.68
N PRO A 193 14.63 13.63 15.01
CA PRO A 193 14.31 12.33 15.57
C PRO A 193 12.80 12.04 15.40
N PRO A 194 12.36 10.78 15.35
CA PRO A 194 10.94 10.46 15.08
C PRO A 194 9.97 11.15 16.04
N GLU A 195 10.34 11.31 17.31
CA GLU A 195 9.49 11.91 18.34
C GLU A 195 9.14 13.37 18.01
N TYR A 196 9.98 14.06 17.23
CA TYR A 196 9.72 15.42 16.79
C TYR A 196 8.43 15.53 15.97
N PHE A 197 8.10 14.54 15.13
CA PHE A 197 6.89 14.56 14.29
C PHE A 197 5.61 14.15 15.04
N PHE A 198 5.76 13.45 16.15
CA PHE A 198 4.65 12.93 16.96
C PHE A 198 4.57 13.61 18.34
N SER A 199 5.24 14.74 18.51
CA SER A 199 5.19 15.57 19.72
C SER A 199 3.84 16.29 19.84
N ARG A 200 3.51 16.78 21.04
CA ARG A 200 2.23 17.47 21.32
C ARG A 200 1.94 18.65 20.39
N ASP A 201 2.97 19.32 19.90
CA ASP A 201 2.84 20.52 19.06
C ASP A 201 2.78 20.18 17.55
N THR A 202 3.26 19.01 17.15
CA THR A 202 3.50 18.66 15.74
C THR A 202 2.65 17.50 15.23
N TRP A 203 2.09 16.66 16.11
CA TRP A 203 1.29 15.50 15.70
C TRP A 203 0.09 15.89 14.82
N LEU A 204 -0.53 17.05 15.08
CA LEU A 204 -1.61 17.58 14.24
C LEU A 204 -1.12 17.91 12.84
N LEU A 205 0.05 18.56 12.73
CA LEU A 205 0.66 18.86 11.42
C LEU A 205 1.05 17.59 10.68
N THR A 206 1.51 16.55 11.38
CA THR A 206 1.76 15.23 10.79
C THR A 206 0.48 14.62 10.20
N LEU A 207 -0.65 14.73 10.90
CA LEU A 207 -1.94 14.31 10.35
C LEU A 207 -2.38 15.16 9.16
N VAL A 208 -2.14 16.48 9.19
CA VAL A 208 -2.42 17.38 8.08
C VAL A 208 -1.60 17.02 6.84
N VAL A 209 -0.32 16.68 6.99
CA VAL A 209 0.54 16.22 5.88
C VAL A 209 -0.02 14.93 5.27
N CYS A 210 -0.41 13.95 6.09
CA CYS A 210 -1.04 12.72 5.60
C CYS A 210 -2.40 12.97 4.93
N ALA A 211 -3.22 13.87 5.47
CA ALA A 211 -4.51 14.22 4.88
C ALA A 211 -4.32 14.96 3.55
N ALA A 212 -3.34 15.87 3.46
CA ALA A 212 -2.99 16.55 2.23
C ALA A 212 -2.50 15.59 1.15
N PHE A 213 -1.70 14.57 1.52
CA PHE A 213 -1.31 13.50 0.60
C PHE A 213 -2.53 12.81 0.01
N ARG A 214 -3.47 12.36 0.85
CA ARG A 214 -4.71 11.73 0.38
C ARG A 214 -5.56 12.67 -0.47
N LEU A 215 -5.61 13.96 -0.14
CA LEU A 215 -6.31 14.93 -0.97
C LEU A 215 -5.70 14.99 -2.39
N PHE A 216 -4.39 15.06 -2.52
CA PHE A 216 -3.73 15.14 -3.83
C PHE A 216 -3.76 13.82 -4.60
N ASP A 217 -3.63 12.69 -3.91
CA ASP A 217 -3.79 11.37 -4.51
C ASP A 217 -5.24 11.14 -5.01
N ILE A 218 -6.26 11.55 -4.25
CA ILE A 218 -7.66 11.42 -4.71
C ILE A 218 -7.99 12.39 -5.85
N THR A 219 -7.51 13.64 -5.77
CA THR A 219 -7.85 14.69 -6.75
C THR A 219 -7.02 14.61 -8.02
N LYS A 220 -5.82 14.02 -7.96
CA LYS A 220 -4.84 13.88 -9.07
C LYS A 220 -4.72 15.16 -9.90
N PRO A 221 -4.27 16.29 -9.30
CA PRO A 221 -4.08 17.54 -10.04
C PRO A 221 -3.06 17.35 -11.17
N TRP A 222 -3.13 18.17 -12.23
CA TRP A 222 -2.09 18.13 -13.27
C TRP A 222 -0.71 18.36 -12.64
N PRO A 223 0.37 17.60 -12.97
CA PRO A 223 0.47 16.52 -13.94
C PRO A 223 0.27 15.11 -13.36
N VAL A 224 -0.16 14.94 -12.10
CA VAL A 224 -0.40 13.63 -11.44
C VAL A 224 -1.27 12.73 -12.30
N ARG A 225 -2.39 13.23 -12.83
CA ARG A 225 -3.26 12.40 -13.69
C ARG A 225 -2.61 11.98 -15.01
N GLN A 226 -1.60 12.71 -15.49
CA GLN A 226 -0.90 12.36 -16.73
C GLN A 226 0.13 11.25 -16.54
N SER A 227 0.72 11.11 -15.35
CA SER A 227 1.69 10.04 -15.06
C SER A 227 1.08 8.65 -15.14
N GLN A 228 -0.24 8.53 -14.89
CA GLN A 228 -0.97 7.26 -15.01
C GLN A 228 -0.95 6.65 -16.42
N LYS A 229 -0.54 7.40 -17.45
CA LYS A 229 -0.34 6.87 -18.81
C LYS A 229 0.97 6.08 -18.97
N LEU A 230 1.87 6.14 -17.98
CA LEU A 230 3.12 5.39 -18.02
C LEU A 230 2.87 3.89 -17.85
N PRO A 231 3.71 3.03 -18.47
CA PRO A 231 3.45 1.60 -18.51
C PRO A 231 3.71 0.91 -17.17
N GLY A 232 2.73 0.10 -16.75
CA GLY A 232 2.81 -0.76 -15.57
C GLY A 232 3.01 0.03 -14.28
N GLY A 233 3.81 -0.53 -13.36
CA GLY A 233 4.06 0.09 -12.05
C GLY A 233 4.67 1.49 -12.08
N TRP A 234 5.18 1.99 -13.20
CA TRP A 234 5.58 3.40 -13.30
C TRP A 234 4.40 4.35 -13.20
N GLY A 235 3.26 4.02 -13.81
CA GLY A 235 2.08 4.87 -13.74
C GLY A 235 1.51 4.96 -12.33
N VAL A 236 1.47 3.81 -11.66
CA VAL A 236 0.94 3.59 -10.30
C VAL A 236 1.84 4.11 -9.19
N THR A 237 3.17 4.06 -9.36
CA THR A 237 4.06 4.64 -8.33
C THR A 237 4.26 6.13 -8.53
N LEU A 238 4.30 6.60 -9.79
CA LEU A 238 4.63 8.00 -10.07
C LEU A 238 3.48 8.95 -9.78
N ASP A 239 2.22 8.54 -9.91
CA ASP A 239 1.09 9.39 -9.51
C ASP A 239 1.12 9.69 -8.00
N ASP A 240 1.36 8.70 -7.15
CA ASP A 240 1.55 8.89 -5.70
C ASP A 240 2.79 9.72 -5.34
N VAL A 241 3.91 9.48 -6.01
CA VAL A 241 5.13 10.28 -5.80
C VAL A 241 4.88 11.74 -6.20
N LEU A 242 4.18 12.00 -7.31
CA LEU A 242 3.84 13.37 -7.72
C LEU A 242 2.85 14.01 -6.74
N ALA A 243 1.87 13.27 -6.21
CA ALA A 243 0.99 13.73 -5.15
C ALA A 243 1.79 14.11 -3.88
N ALA A 244 2.79 13.31 -3.50
CA ALA A 244 3.69 13.63 -2.39
C ALA A 244 4.54 14.87 -2.65
N LEU A 245 4.98 15.12 -3.89
CA LEU A 245 5.69 16.36 -4.26
C LEU A 245 4.78 17.59 -4.14
N TYR A 246 3.48 17.46 -4.44
CA TYR A 246 2.49 18.52 -4.17
C TYR A 246 2.41 18.84 -2.68
N VAL A 247 2.38 17.82 -1.81
CA VAL A 247 2.42 18.03 -0.35
C VAL A 247 3.69 18.78 0.05
N ASN A 248 4.85 18.39 -0.47
CA ASN A 248 6.11 19.08 -0.18
C ASN A 248 6.08 20.56 -0.58
N ALA A 249 5.53 20.89 -1.74
CA ALA A 249 5.41 22.28 -2.18
C ALA A 249 4.54 23.10 -1.20
N VAL A 250 3.42 22.54 -0.75
CA VAL A 250 2.54 23.18 0.24
C VAL A 250 3.25 23.36 1.59
N VAL A 251 3.91 22.32 2.08
CA VAL A 251 4.67 22.35 3.34
C VAL A 251 5.81 23.36 3.27
N ALA A 252 6.60 23.36 2.19
CA ALA A 252 7.68 24.31 1.99
C ALA A 252 7.16 25.75 1.98
N LEU A 253 6.06 26.02 1.28
CA LEU A 253 5.44 27.35 1.25
C LEU A 253 4.96 27.78 2.65
N ALA A 254 4.30 26.89 3.40
CA ALA A 254 3.84 27.17 4.76
C ALA A 254 5.01 27.50 5.70
N LEU A 255 6.12 26.76 5.61
CA LEU A 255 7.34 27.01 6.38
C LEU A 255 7.98 28.35 6.00
N LEU A 256 8.05 28.69 4.71
CA LEU A 256 8.59 29.98 4.24
C LEU A 256 7.76 31.16 4.75
N VAL A 257 6.43 31.08 4.67
CA VAL A 257 5.52 32.11 5.19
C VAL A 257 5.66 32.26 6.71
N SER A 258 5.89 31.15 7.42
CA SER A 258 6.06 31.16 8.88
C SER A 258 7.42 31.71 9.31
N ALA A 259 8.47 31.54 8.51
CA ALA A 259 9.80 32.07 8.78
C ALA A 259 9.93 33.58 8.52
N GLY A 260 9.03 34.16 7.72
CA GLY A 260 8.98 35.59 7.42
C GLY A 260 8.15 36.43 8.41
N ARG A 261 7.58 35.81 9.44
CA ARG A 261 6.89 36.45 10.56
C ARG A 261 7.80 36.46 11.78
#